data_AF-A0A357LGE2-F1
#
_entry.id   AF-A0A357LGE2-F1
#
_cell.length_a   1.000
_cell.length_b   1.000
_cell.length_c   1.000
_cell.angle_alpha   90.00
_cell.angle_beta   90.00
_cell.angle_gamma   90.00
#
_symmetry.space_group_name_H-M   'P 1'
#
loop_
_entity.id
_entity.type
_entity.pdbx_description
1 polymer ?
#
loop_
_entity_poly.entity_id
_entity_poly.type
_entity_poly.pdbx_seq_one_letter_code
_entity_poly.pdbx_strand_id
1 'polypeptide(L)'
;PFLAVLLRQEASTEGRRLVFTTNVGDEVTADGAHGIVLRGAEGARAPYIHVRAGLDALIARAVYYDLVALGETREIGGERVFGAASAGEFFVFGAERELAG
;
A
#
# COMPACT_ATOMS: atom_id res chain seq x y z
N PRO A 1 9.74 -13.81 -9.67
CA PRO A 1 9.39 -12.42 -9.29
C PRO A 1 9.19 -12.36 -7.78
N PHE A 2 9.53 -11.24 -7.14
CA PHE A 2 9.30 -11.03 -5.71
C PHE A 2 7.94 -10.35 -5.54
N LEU A 3 6.99 -11.05 -4.92
CA LEU A 3 5.57 -10.66 -4.91
C LEU A 3 5.05 -10.62 -3.47
N ALA A 4 4.27 -9.60 -3.11
CA ALA A 4 3.43 -9.64 -1.92
C ALA A 4 2.12 -10.36 -2.25
N VAL A 5 1.86 -11.48 -1.59
CA VAL A 5 0.80 -12.44 -1.93
C VAL A 5 -0.29 -12.56 -0.87
N LEU A 6 -0.06 -12.01 0.32
CA LEU A 6 -1.05 -11.93 1.40
C LEU A 6 -0.98 -10.55 2.06
N LEU A 7 -2.12 -10.08 2.56
CA LEU A 7 -2.26 -8.90 3.40
C LEU A 7 -3.05 -9.30 4.65
N ARG A 8 -2.53 -8.92 5.82
CA ARG A 8 -3.23 -9.03 7.11
C ARG A 8 -3.22 -7.70 7.84
N GLN A 9 -4.27 -7.48 8.63
CA GLN A 9 -4.40 -6.31 9.48
C GLN A 9 -4.11 -6.69 10.93
N GLU A 10 -3.32 -5.86 11.61
CA GLU A 10 -3.09 -5.98 13.03
C GLU A 10 -3.50 -4.68 13.74
N ALA A 11 -4.06 -4.81 14.94
CA ALA A 11 -4.26 -3.67 15.82
C ALA A 11 -2.94 -3.32 16.51
N SER A 12 -2.62 -2.03 16.62
CA SER A 12 -1.50 -1.53 17.42
C SER A 12 -1.91 -0.27 18.19
N THR A 13 -1.10 0.12 19.17
CA THR A 13 -1.34 1.35 19.95
C THR A 13 -1.28 2.62 19.10
N GLU A 14 -0.62 2.56 17.94
CA GLU A 14 -0.45 3.68 16.99
C GLU A 14 -1.48 3.62 15.85
N GLY A 15 -2.50 2.76 15.96
CA GLY A 15 -3.49 2.50 14.93
C GLY A 15 -3.29 1.15 14.25
N ARG A 16 -3.95 0.94 13.10
CA ARG A 16 -3.83 -0.32 12.36
C ARG A 16 -2.47 -0.48 11.71
N ARG A 17 -1.98 -1.72 11.59
CA ARG A 17 -0.81 -2.10 10.80
C ARG A 17 -1.22 -3.02 9.68
N LEU A 18 -0.75 -2.72 8.47
CA LEU A 18 -0.93 -3.53 7.26
C LEU A 18 0.34 -4.34 7.05
N VAL A 19 0.25 -5.66 7.22
CA VAL A 19 1.39 -6.57 7.11
C VAL A 19 1.23 -7.42 5.85
N PHE A 20 2.23 -7.34 4.98
CA PHE A 20 2.29 -8.08 3.73
C PHE A 20 3.19 -9.30 3.89
N THR A 21 2.78 -10.45 3.36
CA THR A 21 3.65 -11.63 3.25
C THR A 21 4.05 -11.82 1.79
N THR A 22 5.34 -11.98 1.54
CA THR A 22 5.86 -12.22 0.20
C THR A 22 5.75 -13.69 -0.21
N ASN A 23 5.90 -13.98 -1.49
CA ASN A 23 5.87 -15.34 -2.04
C ASN A 23 7.02 -16.25 -1.56
N VAL A 24 7.99 -15.71 -0.83
CA VAL A 24 9.07 -16.49 -0.18
C VAL A 24 8.94 -16.51 1.35
N GLY A 25 7.86 -15.93 1.89
CA GLY A 25 7.56 -15.97 3.32
C GLY A 25 8.03 -14.77 4.14
N ASP A 26 8.72 -13.78 3.55
CA ASP A 26 9.09 -12.55 4.27
C ASP A 26 7.83 -11.77 4.66
N GLU A 27 7.74 -11.32 5.91
CA GLU A 27 6.70 -10.40 6.38
C GLU A 27 7.21 -8.96 6.43
N VAL A 28 6.39 -8.03 5.93
CA VAL A 28 6.74 -6.61 5.81
C VAL A 28 5.56 -5.77 6.26
N THR A 29 5.75 -4.94 7.29
CA THR A 29 4.73 -3.97 7.73
C THR A 29 4.86 -2.73 6.87
N ALA A 30 3.77 -2.23 6.27
CA ALA A 30 3.79 -0.92 5.63
C ALA A 30 3.92 0.17 6.70
N ASP A 31 5.08 0.82 6.73
CA ASP A 31 5.47 1.84 7.71
C ASP A 31 6.44 2.86 7.07
N GLY A 32 7.02 3.75 7.88
CA GLY A 32 7.94 4.79 7.39
C GLY A 32 9.22 4.26 6.74
N ALA A 33 9.62 3.02 6.99
CA ALA A 33 10.76 2.38 6.32
C ALA A 33 10.32 1.55 5.09
N HIS A 34 9.08 1.05 5.09
CA HIS A 34 8.55 0.13 4.08
C HIS A 34 7.36 0.75 3.35
N GLY A 35 7.65 1.73 2.49
CA GLY A 35 6.62 2.48 1.78
C GLY A 35 5.89 1.68 0.70
N ILE A 36 4.61 2.01 0.49
CA ILE A 36 3.83 1.55 -0.66
C ILE A 36 3.86 2.63 -1.75
N VAL A 37 4.19 2.25 -2.98
CA VAL A 37 4.26 3.16 -4.13
C VAL A 37 3.61 2.56 -5.36
N LEU A 38 2.87 3.39 -6.11
CA LEU A 38 2.39 3.04 -7.44
C LEU A 38 3.40 3.49 -8.50
N ARG A 39 3.82 2.60 -9.41
CA ARG A 39 4.79 2.91 -10.48
C ARG A 39 4.22 2.60 -11.85
N GLY A 40 4.48 3.46 -12.84
CA GLY A 40 4.04 3.28 -14.22
C GLY A 40 3.22 4.47 -14.74
N ALA A 41 2.66 4.31 -15.94
CA ALA A 41 1.77 5.30 -16.54
C ALA A 41 0.39 5.29 -15.87
N GLU A 42 -0.34 6.39 -15.99
CA GLU A 42 -1.74 6.51 -15.57
C GLU A 42 -2.59 5.39 -16.19
N GLY A 43 -3.49 4.77 -15.39
CA GLY A 43 -4.27 3.59 -15.80
C GLY A 43 -3.50 2.27 -15.87
N ALA A 44 -2.17 2.28 -15.80
CA ALA A 44 -1.31 1.09 -15.85
C ALA A 44 -0.30 1.03 -14.69
N ARG A 45 -0.57 1.74 -13.59
CA ARG A 45 0.34 1.77 -12.44
C ARG A 45 0.27 0.44 -11.68
N ALA A 46 1.43 -0.12 -11.35
CA ALA A 46 1.57 -1.32 -10.54
C ALA A 46 1.97 -0.96 -9.10
N PRO A 47 1.34 -1.58 -8.08
CA PRO A 47 1.64 -1.33 -6.68
C PRO A 47 2.86 -2.11 -6.19
N TYR A 48 3.75 -1.45 -5.45
CA TYR A 48 4.92 -2.07 -4.83
C TYR A 48 5.01 -1.71 -3.36
N ILE A 49 5.52 -2.64 -2.53
CA ILE A 49 5.95 -2.37 -1.16
C ILE A 49 7.47 -2.53 -1.06
N HIS A 50 8.12 -1.55 -0.43
CA HIS A 50 9.54 -1.64 -0.13
C HIS A 50 9.82 -2.70 0.94
N VAL A 51 10.80 -3.57 0.72
CA VAL A 51 11.11 -4.67 1.64
C VAL A 51 12.43 -4.45 2.37
N ARG A 52 13.53 -4.21 1.66
CA ARG A 52 14.85 -3.87 2.23
C ARG A 52 15.84 -3.56 1.13
N ALA A 53 16.86 -2.73 1.41
CA ALA A 53 18.06 -2.60 0.56
C ALA A 53 17.77 -2.42 -0.95
N GLY A 54 16.75 -1.62 -1.29
CA GLY A 54 16.31 -1.39 -2.68
C GLY A 54 15.45 -2.49 -3.30
N LEU A 55 15.17 -3.57 -2.58
CA LEU A 55 14.27 -4.63 -2.99
C LEU A 55 12.82 -4.23 -2.71
N ASP A 56 12.02 -4.22 -3.77
CA ASP A 56 10.58 -4.01 -3.68
C ASP A 56 9.83 -5.27 -4.11
N ALA A 57 8.73 -5.56 -3.44
CA ALA A 57 7.81 -6.62 -3.84
C ALA A 57 6.64 -6.01 -4.61
N LEU A 58 6.33 -6.56 -5.78
CA LEU A 58 5.10 -6.22 -6.51
C LEU A 58 3.91 -6.78 -5.72
N ILE A 59 2.95 -5.93 -5.38
CA ILE A 59 1.74 -6.35 -4.68
C ILE A 59 0.83 -7.05 -5.69
N ALA A 60 0.52 -8.32 -5.43
CA ALA A 60 -0.33 -9.11 -6.31
C ALA A 60 -1.72 -8.47 -6.43
N ARG A 61 -2.36 -8.62 -7.59
CA ARG A 61 -3.64 -7.94 -7.89
C ARG A 61 -4.73 -8.21 -6.86
N ALA A 62 -4.84 -9.45 -6.37
CA ALA A 62 -5.80 -9.80 -5.31
C ALA A 62 -5.51 -9.02 -4.01
N VAL A 63 -4.24 -9.01 -3.59
CA VAL A 63 -3.78 -8.28 -2.40
C VAL A 63 -3.96 -6.78 -2.54
N TYR A 64 -3.81 -6.24 -3.75
CA TYR A 64 -4.08 -4.84 -4.03
C TYR A 64 -5.56 -4.49 -3.88
N TYR A 65 -6.48 -5.38 -4.31
CA TYR A 65 -7.91 -5.17 -4.06
C TYR A 65 -8.25 -5.20 -2.58
N ASP A 66 -7.66 -6.11 -1.81
CA ASP A 66 -7.81 -6.14 -0.36
C ASP A 66 -7.28 -4.83 0.26
N LEU A 67 -6.12 -4.34 -0.18
CA LEU A 67 -5.55 -3.07 0.26
C LEU A 67 -6.47 -1.87 -0.04
N VAL A 68 -7.02 -1.81 -1.26
CA VAL A 68 -7.95 -0.75 -1.68
C VAL A 68 -9.23 -0.81 -0.87
N ALA A 69 -9.76 -1.99 -0.53
CA ALA A 69 -10.93 -2.12 0.33
C ALA A 69 -10.71 -1.56 1.75
N LEU A 70 -9.45 -1.44 2.18
CA LEU A 70 -9.06 -0.82 3.45
C LEU A 70 -8.70 0.67 3.30
N GLY A 71 -8.67 1.19 2.08
CA GLY A 71 -8.32 2.56 1.80
C GLY A 71 -9.38 3.55 2.27
N GLU A 72 -8.97 4.80 2.42
CA GLU A 72 -9.82 5.93 2.78
C GLU A 72 -9.40 7.17 2.01
N THR A 73 -10.34 8.10 1.81
CA THR A 73 -10.06 9.42 1.24
C THR A 73 -9.66 10.38 2.37
N ARG A 74 -8.58 11.14 2.18
CA ARG A 74 -8.16 12.24 3.05
C ARG A 74 -7.99 13.53 2.25
N GLU A 75 -8.19 14.66 2.91
CA GLU A 75 -7.80 15.97 2.36
C GLU A 75 -6.36 16.27 2.79
N ILE A 76 -5.45 16.38 1.81
CA ILE A 76 -4.03 16.68 2.02
C ILE A 76 -3.66 17.83 1.10
N GLY A 77 -3.22 18.95 1.66
CA GLY A 77 -2.82 20.12 0.86
C GLY A 77 -3.94 20.74 0.01
N GLY A 78 -5.21 20.59 0.42
CA GLY A 78 -6.38 21.05 -0.32
C GLY A 78 -6.84 20.12 -1.46
N GLU A 79 -6.24 18.93 -1.58
CA GLU A 79 -6.65 17.91 -2.54
C GLU A 79 -7.20 16.66 -1.83
N ARG A 80 -8.30 16.11 -2.34
CA ARG A 80 -8.84 14.81 -1.91
C ARG A 80 -8.03 13.69 -2.54
N VAL A 81 -7.30 12.97 -1.72
CA VAL A 81 -6.46 11.84 -2.13
C VAL A 81 -6.96 10.55 -1.49
N PHE A 82 -6.87 9.47 -2.23
CA PHE A 82 -7.16 8.13 -1.73
C PHE A 82 -5.87 7.40 -1.39
N GLY A 83 -5.89 6.66 -0.29
CA GLY A 83 -4.73 5.93 0.19
C GLY A 83 -5.08 4.99 1.32
N ALA A 84 -4.07 4.35 1.91
CA ALA A 84 -4.25 3.48 3.06
C ALA A 84 -3.39 3.93 4.24
N ALA A 85 -4.00 4.01 5.42
CA ALA A 85 -3.28 4.23 6.67
C ALA A 85 -2.63 2.93 7.18
N SER A 86 -1.42 3.00 7.71
CA SER A 86 -0.76 1.88 8.40
C SER A 86 0.39 2.39 9.27
N ALA A 87 0.51 1.89 10.50
CA ALA A 87 1.63 2.17 11.41
C ALA A 87 1.92 3.68 11.58
N GLY A 88 0.87 4.49 11.72
CA GLY A 88 0.98 5.96 11.84
C GLY A 88 1.18 6.70 10.51
N GLU A 89 1.45 5.99 9.41
CA GLU A 89 1.67 6.56 8.07
C GLU A 89 0.41 6.51 7.20
N PHE A 90 0.38 7.35 6.16
CA PHE A 90 -0.66 7.34 5.13
C PHE A 90 -0.04 7.24 3.72
N PHE A 91 -0.30 6.12 3.04
CA PHE A 91 0.24 5.84 1.71
C PHE A 91 -0.75 6.26 0.62
N VAL A 92 -0.41 7.31 -0.13
CA VAL A 92 -1.26 7.85 -1.21
C VAL A 92 -1.17 6.98 -2.47
N PHE A 93 -2.33 6.59 -3.01
CA PHE A 93 -2.43 5.85 -4.26
C PHE A 93 -2.80 6.75 -5.45
N GLY A 94 -3.43 7.89 -5.19
CA GLY A 94 -3.71 8.89 -6.22
C GLY A 94 -4.73 9.93 -5.75
N ALA A 95 -4.99 10.90 -6.61
CA ALA A 95 -6.12 11.79 -6.43
C ALA A 95 -7.41 10.97 -6.53
N GLU A 96 -8.38 11.23 -5.68
CA GLU A 96 -9.63 10.45 -5.66
C GLU A 96 -10.39 10.52 -7.00
N ARG A 97 -10.32 11.67 -7.69
CA ARG A 97 -10.85 11.87 -9.04
C ARG A 97 -10.28 10.90 -10.09
N GLU A 98 -9.05 10.43 -9.90
CA GLU A 98 -8.37 9.49 -10.83
C GLU A 98 -8.84 8.03 -10.63
N LEU A 99 -9.48 7.74 -9.49
CA LEU A 99 -9.88 6.38 -9.10
C LEU A 99 -11.37 6.10 -9.31
N ALA A 100 -12.16 7.13 -9.62
CA ALA A 100 -13.59 7.05 -9.86
C ALA A 100 -13.96 6.83 -11.35
N GLY A 101 -12.98 6.65 -12.23
CA GLY A 101 -13.15 6.36 -13.66
C GLY A 101 -12.70 4.95 -14.03
#